data_AF-A0A5B6X0F4-F1
#
_entry.id   AF-A0A5B6X0F4-F1
#
_cell.length_a   1.000
_cell.length_b   1.000
_cell.length_c   1.000
_cell.angle_alpha   90.00
_cell.angle_beta   90.00
_cell.angle_gamma   90.00
#
_symmetry.space_group_name_H-M   'P 1'
#
loop_
_entity.id
_entity.type
_entity.pdbx_description
1 polymer ?
#
loop_
_entity_poly.entity_id
_entity_poly.type
_entity_poly.pdbx_seq_one_letter_code
_entity_poly.pdbx_strand_id
1 'polypeptide(L)'
;MSGQVGDAPWLLGGDFNFTLSPEESSSFDALVREIEVFDHAYFGPIFIWSNHQLDRPIEKKLDRVLVNVAWIQFLPHSQNDRFLQLVAESWQPTMVGDPMLKLFTKLKILKHVLNMLNSKAFGNISARVKAKVEEMESL
;
A
#
# COMPACT_ATOMS: atom_id res chain seq x y z
N MET A 1 -5.69 -32.29 1.35
CA MET A 1 -6.17 -31.08 0.66
C MET A 1 -4.99 -30.11 0.61
N SER A 2 -4.35 -30.01 -0.55
CA SER A 2 -3.18 -29.18 -0.79
C SER A 2 -3.62 -27.71 -0.86
N GLY A 3 -3.22 -26.89 0.11
CA GLY A 3 -3.42 -25.44 0.01
C GLY A 3 -2.72 -24.92 -1.23
N GLN A 4 -3.48 -24.40 -2.19
CA GLN A 4 -2.88 -23.66 -3.30
C GLN A 4 -2.21 -22.41 -2.72
N VAL A 5 -1.02 -22.10 -3.23
CA VAL A 5 -0.25 -20.90 -2.88
C VAL A 5 -1.03 -19.59 -3.20
N GLY A 6 -2.20 -19.68 -3.84
CA GLY A 6 -3.01 -18.55 -4.30
C GLY A 6 -4.03 -17.96 -3.33
N ASP A 7 -4.41 -18.65 -2.25
CA ASP A 7 -5.55 -18.21 -1.42
C ASP A 7 -5.18 -17.20 -0.32
N ALA A 8 -3.90 -17.08 0.01
CA ALA A 8 -3.43 -16.14 1.01
C ALA A 8 -3.22 -14.72 0.42
N PRO A 9 -3.49 -13.65 1.20
CA PRO A 9 -3.18 -12.29 0.77
C PRO A 9 -1.66 -12.09 0.63
N TRP A 10 -1.22 -11.56 -0.50
CA TRP A 10 0.19 -11.24 -0.74
C TRP A 10 0.39 -9.90 -1.47
N LEU A 11 1.58 -9.33 -1.31
CA LEU A 11 2.01 -8.11 -2.01
C LEU A 11 3.37 -8.35 -2.67
N LEU A 12 3.58 -7.76 -3.84
CA LEU A 12 4.86 -7.71 -4.54
C LEU A 12 5.22 -6.25 -4.80
N GLY A 13 6.27 -5.76 -4.15
CA GLY A 13 6.75 -4.39 -4.29
C GLY A 13 8.14 -4.33 -4.90
N GLY A 14 8.39 -3.38 -5.79
CA GLY A 14 9.72 -3.14 -6.35
C GLY A 14 9.71 -2.23 -7.56
N ASP A 15 10.89 -2.05 -8.14
CA ASP A 15 11.10 -1.34 -9.41
C ASP A 15 10.84 -2.29 -10.58
N PHE A 16 9.71 -2.06 -11.26
CA PHE A 16 9.30 -2.87 -12.41
C PHE A 16 9.97 -2.41 -13.70
N ASN A 17 10.56 -1.21 -13.76
CA ASN A 17 11.11 -0.63 -14.99
C ASN A 17 10.14 -0.59 -16.19
N PHE A 18 8.81 -0.62 -15.96
CA PHE A 18 7.78 -0.55 -17.01
C PHE A 18 6.80 0.61 -16.79
N THR A 19 6.47 1.31 -17.89
CA THR A 19 5.42 2.34 -17.92
C THR A 19 4.08 1.75 -18.36
N LEU A 20 3.05 1.91 -17.53
CA LEU A 20 1.65 1.74 -17.96
C LEU A 20 1.21 3.07 -18.60
N SER A 21 1.42 3.24 -19.90
CA SER A 21 0.82 4.34 -20.65
C SER A 21 -0.38 3.81 -21.46
N PRO A 22 -1.48 4.57 -21.60
CA PRO A 22 -2.63 4.15 -22.41
C PRO A 22 -2.28 3.93 -23.90
N GLU A 23 -1.18 4.52 -24.36
CA GLU A 23 -0.70 4.46 -25.75
C GLU A 23 0.26 3.29 -25.98
N GLU A 24 0.88 2.76 -24.94
CA GLU A 24 1.67 1.53 -24.97
C GLU A 24 0.80 0.39 -24.41
N SER A 25 0.04 -0.27 -25.28
CA SER A 25 -0.57 -1.58 -25.02
C SER A 25 0.53 -2.62 -24.80
N SER A 26 1.26 -2.48 -23.71
CA SER A 26 2.34 -3.37 -23.30
C SER A 26 1.72 -4.64 -22.75
N SER A 27 2.29 -5.79 -23.13
CA SER A 27 1.90 -7.13 -22.68
C SER A 27 1.78 -7.28 -21.17
N PHE A 28 2.30 -6.31 -20.40
CA PHE A 28 2.23 -6.25 -18.95
C PHE A 28 0.82 -5.95 -18.42
N ASP A 29 0.02 -5.05 -19.01
CA ASP A 29 -1.37 -4.83 -18.54
C ASP A 29 -2.24 -6.07 -18.81
N ALA A 30 -2.01 -6.72 -19.95
CA ALA A 30 -2.64 -8.00 -20.27
C ALA A 30 -2.23 -9.10 -19.27
N LEU A 31 -0.93 -9.22 -18.97
CA LEU A 31 -0.40 -10.17 -17.99
C LEU A 31 -0.94 -9.92 -16.58
N VAL A 32 -0.94 -8.66 -16.12
CA VAL A 32 -1.44 -8.25 -14.80
C VAL A 32 -2.92 -8.61 -14.64
N ARG A 33 -3.72 -8.39 -15.69
CA ARG A 33 -5.12 -8.80 -15.73
C ARG A 33 -5.29 -10.33 -15.77
N GLU A 34 -4.44 -11.03 -16.51
CA GLU A 34 -4.47 -12.50 -16.63
C GLU A 34 -4.14 -13.20 -15.31
N ILE A 35 -3.19 -12.66 -14.53
CA ILE A 35 -2.80 -13.22 -13.22
C ILE A 35 -3.63 -12.66 -12.05
N GLU A 36 -4.66 -11.85 -12.33
CA GLU A 36 -5.57 -11.25 -11.35
C GLU A 36 -4.88 -10.46 -10.22
N VAL A 37 -3.87 -9.66 -10.59
CA VAL A 37 -3.16 -8.77 -9.66
C VAL A 37 -3.50 -7.32 -9.94
N PHE A 38 -3.48 -6.49 -8.90
CA PHE A 38 -3.93 -5.11 -8.94
C PHE A 38 -2.81 -4.21 -8.42
N ASP A 39 -2.61 -3.04 -9.03
CA ASP A 39 -1.78 -1.98 -8.43
C ASP A 39 -2.47 -1.56 -7.13
N HIS A 40 -1.78 -1.76 -6.01
CA HIS A 40 -2.28 -1.33 -4.72
C HIS A 40 -2.39 0.19 -4.73
N ALA A 41 -3.48 0.74 -4.18
CA ALA A 41 -3.63 2.18 -4.12
C ALA A 41 -2.41 2.81 -3.45
N TYR A 42 -1.84 3.80 -4.13
CA TYR A 42 -0.77 4.62 -3.62
C TYR A 42 -1.33 6.03 -3.43
N PHE A 43 -0.79 6.70 -2.43
CA PHE A 43 -1.08 8.10 -2.20
C PHE A 43 0.24 8.88 -2.22
N GLY A 44 0.37 9.84 -3.12
CA GLY A 44 1.60 10.61 -3.27
C GLY A 44 1.92 10.98 -4.72
N PRO A 45 3.16 11.42 -5.00
CA PRO A 45 3.58 11.82 -6.34
C PRO A 45 3.31 10.71 -7.36
N ILE A 46 2.69 11.07 -8.47
CA ILE A 46 2.37 10.14 -9.57
C ILE A 46 3.65 9.60 -10.23
N PHE A 47 4.77 10.29 -10.02
CA PHE A 47 6.08 9.98 -10.59
C PHE A 47 7.16 9.91 -9.51
N ILE A 48 8.08 8.97 -9.70
CA ILE A 48 9.11 8.56 -8.74
C ILE A 48 10.48 8.46 -9.41
N TRP A 49 10.49 8.53 -10.75
CA TRP A 49 11.70 8.63 -11.54
C TRP A 49 11.60 9.84 -12.47
N SER A 50 12.67 10.63 -12.53
CA SER A 50 12.85 11.74 -13.47
C SER A 50 14.17 11.55 -14.21
N ASN A 51 14.20 11.92 -15.50
CA ASN A 51 15.46 11.99 -16.23
C ASN A 51 16.31 13.22 -15.87
N HIS A 52 15.82 14.12 -15.00
CA HIS A 52 16.49 15.34 -14.56
C HIS A 52 16.94 16.28 -15.71
N GLN A 53 16.28 16.22 -16.86
CA GLN A 53 16.56 17.08 -18.02
C GLN A 53 15.56 18.24 -18.10
N LEU A 54 16.06 19.47 -18.26
CA LEU A 54 15.23 20.67 -18.38
C LEU A 54 14.57 20.80 -19.77
N ASP A 55 15.30 20.42 -20.83
CA ASP A 55 14.83 20.61 -22.21
C ASP A 55 13.81 19.56 -22.67
N ARG A 56 13.85 18.36 -22.05
CA ARG A 56 12.96 17.23 -22.33
C ARG A 56 12.67 16.46 -21.05
N PRO A 57 11.88 17.02 -20.13
CA PRO A 57 11.57 16.35 -18.87
C PRO A 57 10.75 15.09 -19.13
N ILE A 58 11.20 13.97 -18.56
CA ILE A 58 10.47 12.71 -18.55
C ILE A 58 10.27 12.33 -17.08
N GLU A 59 9.02 12.10 -16.70
CA GLU A 59 8.61 11.62 -15.39
C GLU A 59 7.89 10.28 -15.54
N LYS A 60 8.31 9.26 -14.79
CA LYS A 60 7.77 7.90 -14.87
C LYS A 60 7.47 7.30 -13.50
N LYS A 61 6.47 6.42 -13.45
CA LYS A 61 6.16 5.55 -12.30
C LYS A 61 6.75 4.17 -12.56
N LEU A 62 7.87 3.86 -11.91
CA LEU A 62 8.62 2.60 -12.09
C LEU A 62 8.47 1.66 -10.90
N ASP A 63 8.51 2.18 -9.67
CA ASP A 63 8.14 1.44 -8.47
C ASP A 63 6.62 1.24 -8.37
N ARG A 64 6.21 -0.03 -8.22
CA ARG A 64 4.81 -0.43 -8.02
C ARG A 64 4.71 -1.39 -6.86
N VAL A 65 3.51 -1.45 -6.29
CA VAL A 65 3.11 -2.48 -5.34
C VAL A 65 1.92 -3.19 -5.95
N LEU A 66 2.08 -4.47 -6.28
CA LEU A 66 1.01 -5.31 -6.82
C LEU A 66 0.46 -6.19 -5.70
N VAL A 67 -0.85 -6.39 -5.70
CA VAL A 67 -1.55 -7.24 -4.72
C VAL A 67 -2.54 -8.17 -5.41
N ASN A 68 -2.78 -9.35 -4.84
CA ASN A 68 -3.82 -10.25 -5.34
C ASN A 68 -5.21 -9.88 -4.81
N VAL A 69 -6.24 -10.50 -5.39
CA VAL A 69 -7.64 -10.36 -4.95
C VAL A 69 -7.80 -10.64 -3.45
N ALA A 70 -7.13 -11.67 -2.91
CA ALA A 70 -7.22 -12.01 -1.50
C ALA A 70 -6.75 -10.86 -0.59
N TRP A 71 -5.73 -10.10 -0.99
CA TRP A 71 -5.31 -8.90 -0.26
C TRP A 71 -6.43 -7.85 -0.17
N ILE A 72 -7.11 -7.56 -1.28
CA ILE A 72 -8.20 -6.57 -1.31
C ILE A 72 -9.36 -7.02 -0.43
N GLN A 73 -9.69 -8.31 -0.44
CA GLN A 73 -10.77 -8.88 0.37
C GLN A 73 -10.44 -8.93 1.86
N PHE A 74 -9.21 -9.32 2.23
CA PHE A 74 -8.78 -9.43 3.62
C PHE A 74 -8.38 -8.09 4.25
N LEU A 75 -7.86 -7.16 3.45
CA LEU A 75 -7.36 -5.86 3.88
C LEU A 75 -8.01 -4.72 3.08
N PRO A 76 -9.35 -4.57 3.09
CA PRO A 76 -10.04 -3.54 2.30
C PRO A 76 -9.66 -2.12 2.74
N HIS A 77 -9.17 -1.94 3.97
CA HIS A 77 -8.69 -0.66 4.50
C HIS A 77 -7.19 -0.42 4.32
N SER A 78 -6.49 -1.31 3.60
CA SER A 78 -5.10 -1.04 3.17
C SER A 78 -5.03 0.18 2.24
N GLN A 79 -6.15 0.56 1.64
CA GLN A 79 -6.38 1.82 0.94
C GLN A 79 -7.15 2.77 1.87
N ASN A 80 -6.48 3.36 2.86
CA ASN A 80 -7.13 4.29 3.78
C ASN A 80 -6.95 5.73 3.31
N ASP A 81 -8.03 6.43 2.99
CA ASP A 81 -8.01 7.83 2.53
C ASP A 81 -7.36 8.79 3.56
N ARG A 82 -7.34 8.40 4.85
CA ARG A 82 -6.69 9.19 5.91
C ARG A 82 -5.20 8.95 6.01
N PHE A 83 -4.62 8.02 5.26
CA PHE A 83 -3.20 7.69 5.33
C PHE A 83 -2.32 8.93 5.11
N LEU A 84 -2.53 9.68 4.02
CA LEU A 84 -1.77 10.90 3.75
C LEU A 84 -1.97 11.97 4.82
N GLN A 85 -3.21 12.13 5.27
CA GLN A 85 -3.55 13.08 6.31
C GLN A 85 -2.76 12.76 7.60
N LEU A 86 -2.73 11.49 8.01
CA LEU A 86 -2.01 11.04 9.20
C LEU A 86 -0.49 11.21 9.05
N VAL A 87 0.06 10.92 7.88
CA VAL A 87 1.49 11.20 7.59
C VAL A 87 1.77 12.70 7.74
N ALA A 88 0.96 13.55 7.11
CA ALA A 88 1.12 15.00 7.16
C ALA A 88 1.01 15.55 8.60
N GLU A 89 0.01 15.13 9.36
CA GLU A 89 -0.21 15.50 10.77
C GLU A 89 0.96 15.06 11.64
N SER A 90 1.43 13.81 11.47
CA SER A 90 2.56 13.30 12.24
C SER A 90 3.86 14.07 11.97
N TRP A 91 3.98 14.70 10.79
CA TRP A 91 5.19 15.40 10.32
C TRP A 91 5.23 16.89 10.70
N GLN A 92 4.12 17.45 11.21
CA GLN A 92 3.99 18.84 11.64
C GLN A 92 4.91 19.25 12.80
N PRO A 93 5.16 18.42 13.84
CA PRO A 93 5.92 18.84 15.00
C PRO A 93 7.32 19.34 14.63
N THR A 94 7.65 20.57 15.05
CA THR A 94 8.99 21.14 14.90
C THR A 94 9.94 20.42 15.85
N MET A 95 11.00 19.81 15.29
CA MET A 95 11.97 19.04 16.06
C MET A 95 13.31 19.76 16.15
N VAL A 96 13.85 19.78 17.37
CA VAL A 96 15.21 20.22 17.66
C VAL A 96 16.15 19.01 17.56
N GLY A 97 17.30 19.20 16.92
CA GLY A 97 18.27 18.13 16.68
C GLY A 97 18.95 18.26 15.33
N ASP A 98 19.90 17.38 15.06
CA ASP A 98 20.48 17.25 13.73
C ASP A 98 19.47 16.65 12.73
N PRO A 99 19.69 16.79 11.41
CA PRO A 99 18.76 16.27 10.40
C PRO A 99 18.42 14.78 10.54
N MET A 100 19.36 13.94 10.97
CA MET A 100 19.14 12.51 11.11
C MET A 100 18.23 12.21 12.30
N LEU A 101 18.43 12.91 13.42
CA LEU A 101 17.55 12.81 14.58
C LEU A 101 16.12 13.29 14.27
N LYS A 102 15.98 14.37 13.50
CA LYS A 102 14.66 14.86 13.04
C LYS A 102 13.97 13.82 12.17
N LEU A 103 14.67 13.26 11.18
CA LEU A 103 14.13 12.22 10.31
C LEU A 103 13.70 10.99 11.12
N PHE A 104 14.61 10.46 11.95
CA PHE A 104 14.35 9.29 12.78
C PHE A 104 13.15 9.46 13.71
N THR A 105 13.03 10.63 14.34
CA THR A 105 11.94 10.89 15.29
C THR A 105 10.61 11.02 14.55
N LYS A 106 10.58 11.67 13.38
CA LYS A 106 9.39 11.66 12.51
C LYS A 106 9.00 10.22 12.16
N LEU A 107 9.93 9.41 11.64
CA LEU A 107 9.68 8.01 11.32
C LEU A 107 9.13 7.20 12.52
N LYS A 108 9.65 7.45 13.73
CA LYS A 108 9.11 6.85 14.97
C LYS A 108 7.67 7.27 15.26
N ILE A 109 7.33 8.55 15.11
CA ILE A 109 5.96 9.03 15.32
C ILE A 109 5.01 8.40 14.30
N LEU A 110 5.36 8.37 13.01
CA LEU A 110 4.50 7.74 12.00
C LEU A 110 4.31 6.26 12.29
N LYS A 111 5.36 5.53 12.66
CA LYS A 111 5.23 4.12 13.04
C LYS A 111 4.16 3.95 14.14
N HIS A 112 4.16 4.81 15.15
CA HIS A 112 3.15 4.77 16.20
C HIS A 112 1.74 5.08 15.67
N VAL A 113 1.59 6.13 14.88
CA VAL A 113 0.31 6.52 14.27
C VAL A 113 -0.24 5.43 13.35
N LEU A 114 0.62 4.79 12.54
CA LEU A 114 0.25 3.67 11.67
C LEU A 114 -0.13 2.43 12.47
N ASN A 115 0.57 2.13 13.57
CA ASN A 115 0.19 1.03 14.46
C ASN A 115 -1.19 1.27 15.07
N MET A 116 -1.51 2.52 15.46
CA MET A 116 -2.82 2.91 15.96
C MET A 116 -3.91 2.79 14.88
N LEU A 117 -3.61 3.22 13.65
CA LEU A 117 -4.51 3.06 12.51
C LEU A 117 -4.78 1.57 12.24
N ASN A 118 -3.72 0.76 12.19
CA ASN A 118 -3.79 -0.68 11.98
C ASN A 118 -4.58 -1.37 13.10
N SER A 119 -4.33 -1.00 14.37
CA SER A 119 -5.07 -1.55 15.51
C SER A 119 -6.54 -1.12 15.52
N LYS A 120 -6.89 0.09 15.08
CA LYS A 120 -8.31 0.50 14.97
C LYS A 120 -9.04 -0.19 13.83
N ALA A 121 -8.38 -0.36 12.69
CA ALA A 121 -8.98 -1.00 11.51
C ALA A 121 -9.03 -2.53 11.63
N PHE A 122 -7.97 -3.13 12.19
CA PHE A 122 -7.70 -4.57 12.18
C PHE A 122 -7.47 -5.16 13.59
N GLY A 123 -7.71 -4.38 14.65
CA GLY A 123 -7.69 -4.91 16.01
C GLY A 123 -8.84 -5.88 16.25
N ASN A 124 -8.63 -6.81 17.19
CA ASN A 124 -9.64 -7.77 17.65
C ASN A 124 -10.21 -8.69 16.55
N ILE A 125 -9.40 -9.03 15.53
CA ILE A 125 -9.80 -9.99 14.48
C ILE A 125 -10.32 -11.30 15.10
N SER A 126 -9.60 -11.86 16.07
CA SER A 126 -10.00 -13.12 16.72
C SER A 126 -11.38 -13.03 17.40
N ALA A 127 -11.69 -11.90 18.04
CA ALA A 127 -12.99 -11.69 18.69
C ALA A 127 -14.11 -11.49 17.65
N ARG A 128 -13.82 -10.77 16.56
CA ARG A 128 -14.78 -10.54 15.45
C ARG A 128 -15.07 -11.82 14.68
N VAL A 129 -14.07 -12.65 14.44
CA VAL A 129 -14.22 -13.98 13.83
C VAL A 129 -15.08 -14.86 14.71
N LYS A 130 -14.81 -14.90 16.02
CA LYS A 130 -15.61 -15.67 16.97
C LYS A 130 -17.09 -15.23 16.99
N ALA A 131 -17.36 -13.93 17.06
CA ALA A 131 -18.73 -13.42 17.03
C ALA A 131 -19.47 -13.75 15.72
N LYS A 132 -18.77 -13.72 14.58
CA LYS A 132 -19.33 -14.13 13.28
C LYS A 132 -19.62 -15.62 13.20
N VAL A 133 -18.77 -16.47 13.79
CA VAL A 133 -19.00 -17.92 13.87
C VAL A 133 -20.22 -18.23 14.74
N GLU A 134 -20.33 -17.60 15.90
CA GLU A 134 -21.50 -17.76 16.79
C GLU A 134 -22.82 -17.29 16.12
N GLU A 135 -22.78 -16.20 15.36
CA GLU A 135 -23.93 -15.72 14.56
C GLU A 135 -24.33 -16.73 13.47
N MET A 136 -23.35 -17.34 12.79
CA MET A 136 -23.60 -18.38 11.77
C MET A 136 -24.14 -19.69 12.36
N GLU A 137 -23.68 -20.08 13.55
CA GLU A 137 -24.16 -21.29 14.25
C GLU A 137 -25.57 -21.12 14.84
N SER A 138 -26.06 -19.88 14.92
CA SER A 138 -27.40 -19.54 15.42
C SER A 138 -28.49 -19.50 14.34
N LEU A 139 -28.14 -19.77 13.07
CA LEU A 139 -29.04 -19.89 11.91
C LEU A 139 -29.32 -21.37 11.59
#